data_AF-A0A0S9R5P9-F1
#
_entry.id   AF-A0A0S9R5P9-F1
#
_cell.length_a   1.000
_cell.length_b   1.000
_cell.length_c   1.000
_cell.angle_alpha   90.00
_cell.angle_beta   90.00
_cell.angle_gamma   90.00
#
_symmetry.space_group_name_H-M   'P 1'
#
loop_
_entity.id
_entity.type
_entity.pdbx_description
1 polymer ?
#
loop_
_entity_poly.entity_id
_entity_poly.type
_entity_poly.pdbx_seq_one_letter_code
_entity_poly.pdbx_strand_id
1 'polypeptide(L)' 'MGATTLDAYSRDEWKMYFDAVAVGLVAKPHTARRRARDMAKLCPYADIAEAGLSKVKAAIEAHVDMVGPKDRSQWH' A
#
# COMPACT_ATOMS: atom_id res chain seq x y z
N MET A 1 -6.53 -20.17 -22.15
CA MET A 1 -6.83 -19.77 -20.76
C MET A 1 -5.52 -19.25 -20.18
N GLY A 2 -5.10 -18.02 -20.47
CA GLY A 2 -5.62 -16.80 -19.86
C GLY A 2 -4.70 -16.43 -18.68
N ALA A 3 -3.41 -16.20 -18.94
CA ALA A 3 -2.46 -15.77 -17.92
C ALA A 3 -2.99 -14.46 -17.31
N THR A 4 -3.37 -14.54 -16.04
CA THR A 4 -3.88 -13.40 -15.28
C THR A 4 -2.81 -12.32 -15.27
N THR A 5 -3.17 -11.13 -15.72
CA THR A 5 -2.34 -9.96 -16.08
C THR A 5 -1.40 -9.42 -15.00
N LEU A 6 -1.33 -10.05 -13.82
CA LEU A 6 -0.48 -9.64 -12.70
C LEU A 6 0.94 -10.24 -12.76
N ASP A 7 1.11 -11.39 -13.42
CA ASP A 7 2.44 -11.99 -13.68
C ASP A 7 3.26 -11.20 -14.72
N ALA A 8 2.61 -10.30 -15.46
CA ALA A 8 3.25 -9.46 -16.48
C ALA A 8 3.89 -8.19 -15.91
N TYR A 9 3.60 -7.82 -14.66
CA TYR A 9 4.16 -6.62 -14.06
C TYR A 9 5.63 -6.85 -13.67
N SER A 10 6.47 -5.99 -14.21
CA SER A 10 7.87 -5.87 -13.81
C SER A 10 8.00 -5.47 -12.34
N ARG A 11 9.19 -5.71 -11.78
CA ARG A 11 9.57 -5.29 -10.42
C ARG A 11 9.30 -3.79 -10.21
N ASP A 12 9.57 -2.96 -11.20
CA ASP A 12 9.42 -1.52 -11.08
C ASP A 12 7.96 -1.07 -11.11
N GLU A 13 7.09 -1.72 -11.88
CA GLU A 13 5.65 -1.47 -11.84
C GLU A 13 5.05 -1.81 -10.47
N TRP A 14 5.51 -2.88 -9.83
CA TRP A 14 5.11 -3.21 -8.46
C TRP A 14 5.56 -2.15 -7.45
N LYS A 15 6.80 -1.64 -7.56
CA LYS A 15 7.26 -0.52 -6.70
C LYS A 15 6.41 0.72 -6.93
N MET A 16 6.15 1.10 -8.18
CA MET A 16 5.32 2.25 -8.53
C MET A 16 3.89 2.10 -7.99
N TYR A 17 3.33 0.89 -7.99
CA TYR A 17 2.03 0.62 -7.39
C TYR A 17 2.01 0.95 -5.89
N PHE A 18 2.95 0.40 -5.11
CA PHE A 18 3.02 0.67 -3.67
C PHE A 18 3.27 2.15 -3.38
N ASP A 19 4.08 2.81 -4.20
CA ASP A 19 4.33 4.25 -4.11
C ASP A 19 3.06 5.06 -4.37
N ALA A 20 2.28 4.70 -5.40
CA ALA A 20 1.01 5.34 -5.68
C ALA A 20 -0.01 5.14 -4.54
N VAL A 21 -0.01 3.98 -3.87
CA VAL A 21 -0.84 3.76 -2.68
C VAL A 21 -0.38 4.63 -1.51
N ALA A 22 0.94 4.71 -1.27
CA ALA A 22 1.53 5.47 -0.18
C ALA A 22 1.30 7.00 -0.33
N VAL A 23 1.15 7.50 -1.57
CA VAL A 23 0.87 8.93 -1.83
C VAL A 23 -0.63 9.19 -2.00
N GLY A 24 -1.30 8.40 -2.84
CA GLY A 24 -2.65 8.71 -3.34
C GLY A 24 -3.79 8.20 -2.45
N LEU A 25 -3.58 7.17 -1.64
CA LEU A 25 -4.61 6.60 -0.75
C LEU A 25 -4.39 6.90 0.72
N VAL A 26 -3.31 7.60 1.06
CA VAL A 26 -2.95 7.90 2.45
C VAL A 26 -4.00 8.74 3.18
N ALA A 27 -4.80 9.53 2.45
CA ALA A 27 -5.96 10.26 2.98
C ALA A 27 -7.12 9.33 3.41
N LYS A 28 -7.10 8.06 3.01
CA LYS A 28 -8.01 7.00 3.49
C LYS A 28 -7.20 5.80 4.02
N PRO A 29 -6.52 5.94 5.17
CA PRO A 29 -5.49 4.98 5.53
C PRO A 29 -5.96 3.51 5.71
N HIS A 30 -7.22 3.26 6.11
CA HIS A 30 -7.79 1.90 6.13
C HIS A 30 -7.88 1.26 4.73
N THR A 31 -8.24 2.06 3.73
CA THR A 31 -8.33 1.62 2.32
C THR A 31 -6.94 1.39 1.74
N ALA A 32 -5.99 2.29 2.03
CA ALA A 32 -4.59 2.13 1.63
C ALA A 32 -3.99 0.84 2.20
N ARG A 33 -4.14 0.60 3.51
CA ARG A 33 -3.64 -0.61 4.18
C ARG A 33 -4.27 -1.88 3.59
N ARG A 34 -5.59 -1.89 3.38
CA ARG A 34 -6.28 -3.05 2.80
C ARG A 34 -5.79 -3.35 1.39
N ARG A 35 -5.79 -2.35 0.50
CA ARG A 35 -5.34 -2.53 -0.89
C ARG A 35 -3.88 -2.96 -0.98
N ALA A 36 -3.00 -2.37 -0.17
CA ALA A 36 -1.59 -2.76 -0.13
C ALA A 36 -1.43 -4.23 0.31
N ARG A 37 -2.17 -4.68 1.34
CA ARG A 37 -2.15 -6.09 1.78
C ARG A 37 -2.70 -7.06 0.74
N ASP A 38 -3.83 -6.71 0.11
CA ASP A 38 -4.44 -7.56 -0.91
C ASP A 38 -3.53 -7.70 -2.12
N MET A 39 -2.88 -6.61 -2.56
CA MET A 39 -1.94 -6.65 -3.68
C MET A 39 -0.58 -7.25 -3.33
N ALA A 40 -0.10 -7.12 -2.09
CA ALA A 40 1.13 -7.78 -1.65
C ALA A 40 1.04 -9.31 -1.76
N LYS A 41 -0.14 -9.90 -1.54
CA LYS A 41 -0.37 -11.35 -1.74
C LYS A 41 -0.29 -11.78 -3.21
N LEU A 42 -0.48 -10.84 -4.13
CA LEU A 42 -0.44 -11.06 -5.58
C LEU A 42 0.92 -10.69 -6.19
N CYS A 43 1.81 -10.05 -5.42
CA CYS A 43 3.12 -9.66 -5.87
C CYS A 43 4.04 -10.88 -5.90
N PRO A 44 4.67 -11.22 -7.05
CA PRO A 44 5.59 -12.35 -7.14
C PRO A 44 6.94 -12.05 -6.48
N TYR A 45 7.20 -10.81 -6.08
CA TYR A 45 8.45 -10.34 -5.51
C TYR A 45 8.29 -10.03 -4.02
N ALA A 46 8.60 -11.01 -3.16
CA ALA A 46 8.42 -10.88 -1.70
C ALA A 46 9.14 -9.66 -1.11
N ASP A 47 10.35 -9.37 -1.58
CA ASP A 47 11.14 -8.22 -1.14
C ASP A 47 10.49 -6.87 -1.47
N ILE A 48 9.86 -6.77 -2.65
CA ILE A 48 9.13 -5.57 -3.07
C ILE A 48 7.81 -5.44 -2.30
N ALA A 49 7.11 -6.56 -2.08
CA ALA A 49 5.88 -6.58 -1.30
C ALA A 49 6.11 -6.12 0.14
N GLU A 50 7.14 -6.63 0.81
CA GLU A 50 7.50 -6.22 2.18
C GLU A 50 7.92 -4.75 2.26
N ALA A 51 8.81 -4.32 1.36
CA ALA A 51 9.26 -2.93 1.30
C ALA A 51 8.09 -1.97 1.02
N GLY A 52 7.22 -2.34 0.07
CA GLY A 52 6.03 -1.58 -0.28
C GLY A 52 5.01 -1.47 0.86
N LEU A 53 4.75 -2.57 1.56
CA LEU A 53 3.88 -2.58 2.75
C LEU A 53 4.44 -1.68 3.87
N SER A 54 5.75 -1.73 4.11
CA SER A 54 6.42 -0.89 5.10
C SER A 54 6.28 0.60 4.73
N LYS A 55 6.50 0.94 3.46
CA LYS A 55 6.37 2.32 2.96
C LYS A 55 4.94 2.85 3.07
N VAL A 56 3.94 2.05 2.70
CA VAL A 56 2.53 2.42 2.88
C VAL A 56 2.20 2.61 4.36
N LYS A 57 2.67 1.73 5.24
CA LYS A 57 2.46 1.87 6.69
C LYS A 57 3.05 3.17 7.24
N ALA A 58 4.29 3.48 6.90
CA ALA A 58 4.95 4.71 7.33
C ALA A 58 4.23 5.98 6.81
N ALA A 59 3.77 5.97 5.56
CA ALA A 59 3.00 7.08 5.01
C ALA A 59 1.68 7.29 5.76
N ILE A 60 0.97 6.20 6.07
CA ILE A 60 -0.26 6.24 6.87
C ILE A 60 -0.01 6.83 8.26
N GLU A 61 1.04 6.38 8.95
CA GLU A 61 1.41 6.88 10.28
C GLU A 61 1.75 8.37 10.24
N ALA A 62 2.57 8.80 9.27
CA ALA A 62 2.91 10.21 9.06
C ALA A 62 1.67 11.07 8.76
N HIS A 63 0.73 10.55 7.96
CA HIS A 63 -0.51 11.25 7.66
C HIS A 63 -1.37 11.40 8.92
N VAL A 64 -1.59 10.33 9.68
CA VAL A 64 -2.38 10.36 10.93
C VAL A 64 -1.80 11.35 11.94
N ASP A 65 -0.46 11.39 12.07
CA ASP A 65 0.20 12.33 12.97
C ASP A 65 0.03 13.79 12.50
N MET A 66 -0.05 14.03 11.19
CA MET A 66 -0.34 15.37 10.62
C MET A 66 -1.79 15.83 10.80
N VAL A 67 -2.79 14.96 10.58
CA VAL A 67 -4.21 15.37 10.67
C VAL A 67 -4.72 15.52 12.11
N GLY A 68 -3.94 15.05 13.09
CA GLY A 68 -4.21 15.24 14.50
C GLY A 68 -5.20 14.22 15.11
N PRO A 69 -5.25 14.14 16.45
CA PRO A 69 -5.85 13.00 17.16
C PRO A 69 -7.39 12.89 17.08
N LYS A 70 -8.11 13.86 16.50
CA LYS A 70 -9.57 13.79 16.37
C LYS A 70 -10.03 12.66 15.44
N ASP A 71 -9.20 12.28 14.47
CA ASP A 71 -9.49 11.13 13.62
C ASP A 71 -9.04 9.81 14.24
N ARG A 72 -8.09 9.80 15.19
CA ARG A 72 -7.46 8.59 15.80
C ARG A 72 -8.48 7.61 16.40
N SER A 73 -9.65 8.08 16.83
CA SER A 73 -10.72 7.24 17.36
C SER A 73 -11.41 6.34 16.32
N GLN A 74 -11.22 6.57 15.02
CA GLN A 74 -11.65 5.65 13.95
C GLN A 74 -10.58 4.61 13.56
N TRP A 75 -9.42 4.60 14.22
CA TRP A 75 -8.25 3.78 13.82
C TRP A 75 -7.99 2.56 14.72
N HIS A 76 -8.74 2.41 15.81
CA HIS A 76 -8.64 1.30 16.75
C HIS A 76 -9.69 0.23 16.48
#